data_AF-A0A6B0X8M5-F1
#
_entry.id   AF-A0A6B0X8M5-F1
#
_cell.length_a   1.000
_cell.length_b   1.000
_cell.length_c   1.000
_cell.angle_alpha   90.00
_cell.angle_beta   90.00
_cell.angle_gamma   90.00
#
_symmetry.space_group_name_H-M   'P 1'
#
loop_
_entity.id
_entity.type
_entity.pdbx_description
1 polymer ?
#
loop_
_entity_poly.entity_id
_entity_poly.type
_entity_poly.pdbx_seq_one_letter_code
_entity_poly.pdbx_strand_id
1 'polypeptide(L)'
;MYVKAVHITENQVTTVTTYTQARAELAALCDEVASTREPVIIRRRNAEDVALVSADELASLLETAHLLRSPKNAQRLLAAINRAQSRVLSPSSVEELRRELGLGEKEK
;
A
#
# COMPACT_ATOMS: atom_id res chain seq x y z
N MET A 1 24.21 -2.79 8.63
CA MET A 1 23.06 -2.71 7.70
C MET A 1 22.17 -1.60 8.21
N TYR A 2 22.37 -0.38 7.73
CA TYR A 2 21.63 0.79 8.22
C TYR A 2 20.22 0.78 7.63
N VAL A 3 19.22 0.66 8.49
CA VAL A 3 17.83 0.95 8.14
C VAL A 3 17.79 2.45 7.87
N LYS A 4 17.75 2.83 6.59
CA LYS A 4 17.59 4.22 6.18
C LYS A 4 16.26 4.69 6.78
N ALA A 5 16.30 5.77 7.56
CA ALA A 5 15.10 6.48 7.96
C ALA A 5 14.22 6.68 6.73
N VAL A 6 12.93 6.37 6.86
CA VAL A 6 11.94 6.66 5.82
C VAL A 6 11.91 8.19 5.71
N HIS A 7 12.68 8.73 4.76
CA HIS A 7 12.53 10.10 4.33
C HIS A 7 11.18 10.18 3.63
N ILE A 8 10.15 10.58 4.37
CA ILE A 8 8.88 11.00 3.81
C ILE A 8 9.20 12.23 2.97
N THR A 9 9.28 12.04 1.65
CA THR A 9 9.58 13.10 0.69
C THR A 9 8.45 14.12 0.67
N GLU A 10 8.85 15.36 0.39
CA GLU A 10 8.20 16.66 0.58
C GLU A 10 6.88 16.91 -0.21
N ASN A 11 6.14 15.87 -0.57
CA ASN A 11 4.87 15.98 -1.33
C ASN A 11 3.71 15.15 -0.75
N GLN A 12 3.75 14.83 0.54
CA GLN A 12 2.60 14.29 1.27
C GLN A 12 2.24 15.29 2.37
N VAL A 13 0.97 15.68 2.45
CA VAL A 13 0.47 16.51 3.56
C VAL A 13 0.41 15.60 4.79
N THR A 14 1.55 15.43 5.44
CA THR A 14 1.65 14.62 6.65
C THR A 14 1.31 15.51 7.84
N THR A 15 0.14 15.28 8.46
CA THR A 15 -0.23 15.97 9.70
C THR A 15 0.78 15.59 10.79
N VAL A 16 1.38 16.59 11.44
CA VAL A 16 2.34 16.38 12.53
C VAL A 16 1.79 16.94 13.82
N THR A 17 1.77 16.12 14.86
CA THR A 17 1.25 16.48 16.18
C THR A 17 2.24 16.13 17.28
N THR A 18 2.02 16.65 18.49
CA THR A 18 2.82 16.27 19.67
C THR A 18 2.19 15.08 20.38
N TYR A 19 2.98 14.33 21.14
CA TYR A 19 2.46 13.25 21.98
C TYR A 19 1.31 13.69 22.90
N THR A 20 1.44 14.88 23.52
CA THR A 20 0.39 15.39 24.43
C THR A 20 -0.91 15.65 23.69
N GLN A 21 -0.84 16.23 22.50
CA GLN A 21 -2.00 16.51 21.66
C GLN A 21 -2.61 15.21 21.11
N ALA A 22 -1.78 14.31 20.59
CA ALA A 22 -2.21 13.00 20.09
C ALA A 22 -2.95 12.19 21.16
N ARG A 23 -2.50 12.26 22.42
CA ARG A 23 -3.19 11.61 23.53
C ARG A 23 -4.55 12.22 23.81
N ALA A 24 -4.70 13.55 23.69
CA ALA A 24 -5.96 14.24 23.93
C ALA A 24 -6.98 13.99 22.81
N GLU A 25 -6.51 13.80 21.57
CA GLU A 25 -7.36 13.72 20.36
C GLU A 25 -7.30 12.36 19.66
N LEU A 26 -6.87 11.30 20.36
CA LEU A 26 -6.56 10.01 19.74
C LEU A 26 -7.71 9.45 18.89
N ALA A 27 -8.95 9.56 19.37
CA ALA A 27 -10.13 9.07 18.65
C ALA A 27 -10.31 9.80 17.31
N ALA A 28 -10.23 11.14 17.31
CA ALA A 28 -10.35 11.94 16.11
C ALA A 28 -9.22 11.65 15.11
N LEU A 29 -7.99 11.47 15.61
CA LEU A 29 -6.85 11.09 14.77
C LEU A 29 -7.03 9.69 14.15
N CYS A 30 -7.60 8.72 14.88
CA CYS A 30 -7.92 7.42 14.31
C CYS A 30 -8.96 7.53 13.18
N ASP A 31 -10.02 8.32 13.38
CA ASP A 31 -11.06 8.55 12.37
C ASP A 31 -10.51 9.28 11.13
N GLU A 32 -9.64 10.28 11.34
CA GLU A 32 -8.95 11.00 10.27
C GLU A 32 -8.05 10.06 9.45
N VAL A 33 -7.19 9.28 10.12
CA VAL A 33 -6.26 8.36 9.45
C VAL A 33 -7.02 7.23 8.73
N ALA A 34 -8.12 6.74 9.30
CA ALA A 34 -8.95 5.71 8.66
C ALA A 34 -9.66 6.23 7.41
N SER A 35 -10.13 7.48 7.43
CA SER A 35 -10.87 8.08 6.31
C SER A 35 -9.97 8.60 5.20
N THR A 36 -8.85 9.25 5.55
CA THR A 36 -7.93 9.87 4.60
C THR A 36 -6.89 8.90 4.06
N ARG A 37 -6.57 7.83 4.83
CA ARG A 37 -5.40 6.95 4.61
C ARG A 37 -4.05 7.67 4.66
N GLU A 38 -4.01 8.91 5.13
CA GLU A 38 -2.78 9.66 5.32
C GLU A 38 -2.18 9.37 6.71
N PRO A 39 -0.86 9.18 6.83
CA PRO A 39 -0.22 8.96 8.12
C PRO A 39 -0.17 10.25 8.96
N VAL A 40 -0.34 10.11 10.28
CA VAL A 40 -0.10 11.19 11.25
C VAL A 40 1.20 10.93 12.00
N ILE A 41 2.10 11.90 12.04
CA ILE A 41 3.36 11.78 12.80
C ILE A 41 3.21 12.37 14.19
N ILE A 42 3.52 11.57 15.20
CA ILE A 42 3.48 11.95 16.62
C ILE A 42 4.91 12.18 17.11
N ARG A 43 5.23 13.45 17.39
CA ARG A 43 6.51 13.86 17.94
C ARG A 43 6.59 13.60 19.44
N ARG A 44 7.65 12.95 19.89
CA ARG A 44 7.87 12.60 21.30
C ARG A 44 9.10 13.32 21.85
N ARG A 45 9.01 13.81 23.09
CA ARG A 45 10.17 14.37 23.79
C ARG A 45 11.09 13.22 24.22
N ASN A 46 12.36 13.30 23.86
CA ASN A 46 13.40 12.32 24.25
C ASN A 46 13.15 10.88 23.77
N ALA A 47 12.37 10.69 22.71
CA ALA A 47 12.14 9.40 22.07
C ALA A 47 11.93 9.61 20.56
N GLU A 48 12.09 8.55 19.78
CA GLU A 48 11.87 8.59 18.33
C GLU A 48 10.42 8.94 17.99
N ASP A 49 10.19 9.62 16.87
CA ASP A 49 8.85 9.90 16.38
C ASP A 49 8.15 8.60 15.94
N VAL A 50 6.82 8.57 16.02
CA VAL A 50 6.01 7.43 15.56
C VAL A 50 4.94 7.89 14.59
N ALA A 51 4.52 6.99 13.70
CA ALA A 51 3.41 7.23 12.79
C ALA A 51 2.16 6.48 13.27
N LEU A 52 1.02 7.16 13.26
CA LEU A 52 -0.30 6.52 13.28
C LEU A 52 -0.74 6.30 11.83
N VAL A 53 -1.04 5.04 11.51
CA VAL A 53 -1.52 4.59 10.20
C VAL A 53 -2.74 3.72 10.40
N SER A 54 -3.65 3.72 9.43
CA SER A 54 -4.77 2.79 9.47
C SER A 54 -4.23 1.36 9.28
N ALA A 55 -4.86 0.40 9.93
CA ALA A 55 -4.40 -1.00 9.86
C ALA A 55 -4.43 -1.53 8.42
N ASP A 56 -5.47 -1.17 7.67
CA ASP A 56 -5.64 -1.57 6.26
C ASP A 56 -4.57 -0.96 5.35
N GLU A 57 -4.19 0.30 5.59
CA GLU A 57 -3.12 0.95 4.83
C GLU A 57 -1.77 0.29 5.13
N LEU A 58 -1.47 0.03 6.41
CA LEU A 58 -0.26 -0.69 6.79
C LEU A 58 -0.19 -2.08 6.14
N ALA A 59 -1.30 -2.82 6.13
CA ALA A 59 -1.37 -4.13 5.48
C ALA A 59 -1.11 -4.03 3.97
N SER A 60 -1.72 -3.05 3.31
CA SER A 60 -1.55 -2.78 1.87
C SER A 60 -0.10 -2.43 1.51
N LEU A 61 0.57 -1.61 2.34
CA LEU A 61 1.98 -1.27 2.18
C LEU A 61 2.88 -2.49 2.35
N LEU A 62 2.61 -3.34 3.34
CA LEU A 62 3.37 -4.58 3.58
C LEU A 62 3.21 -5.58 2.43
N GLU A 63 2.00 -5.72 1.89
CA GLU A 63 1.74 -6.56 0.71
C GLU A 63 2.48 -6.03 -0.52
N THR A 64 2.41 -4.72 -0.77
CA THR A 64 3.13 -4.08 -1.88
C THR A 64 4.64 -4.30 -1.75
N ALA A 65 5.19 -4.08 -0.55
CA ALA A 65 6.60 -4.35 -0.27
C ALA A 65 6.96 -5.84 -0.45
N HIS A 66 6.04 -6.75 -0.11
CA HIS A 66 6.22 -8.18 -0.35
C HIS A 66 6.28 -8.51 -1.85
N LEU A 67 5.33 -8.02 -2.65
CA LEU A 67 5.29 -8.22 -4.11
C LEU A 67 6.54 -7.68 -4.79
N LEU A 68 7.04 -6.52 -4.34
CA LEU A 68 8.21 -5.86 -4.92
C LEU A 68 9.55 -6.40 -4.42
N ARG A 69 9.57 -7.25 -3.39
CA ARG A 69 10.80 -7.80 -2.80
C ARG A 69 11.64 -8.60 -3.79
N SER A 70 11.00 -9.29 -4.74
CA SER A 70 11.69 -10.02 -5.80
C SER A 70 11.86 -9.12 -7.02
N PRO A 71 13.09 -8.77 -7.44
CA PRO A 71 13.31 -7.89 -8.60
C PRO A 71 12.65 -8.41 -9.87
N LYS A 72 12.69 -9.73 -10.09
CA LYS A 72 12.04 -10.38 -11.22
C LYS A 72 10.51 -10.27 -11.16
N ASN A 73 9.93 -10.39 -9.97
CA ASN A 73 8.48 -10.22 -9.80
C ASN A 73 8.05 -8.77 -10.00
N ALA A 74 8.80 -7.82 -9.42
CA ALA A 74 8.56 -6.39 -9.58
C ALA A 74 8.56 -5.97 -11.07
N GLN A 75 9.56 -6.41 -11.84
CA GLN A 75 9.62 -6.16 -13.29
C GLN A 75 8.39 -6.71 -14.03
N ARG A 76 7.98 -7.94 -13.72
CA ARG A 76 6.79 -8.57 -14.33
C ARG A 76 5.52 -7.80 -14.01
N LEU A 77 5.35 -7.38 -12.76
CA LEU A 77 4.17 -6.65 -12.29
C LEU A 77 4.08 -5.27 -12.94
N LEU A 78 5.17 -4.50 -12.93
CA LEU A 78 5.21 -3.17 -13.56
C LEU A 78 4.96 -3.25 -15.08
N ALA A 79 5.54 -4.25 -15.76
CA ALA A 79 5.27 -4.48 -17.17
C ALA A 79 3.79 -4.85 -17.43
N ALA A 80 3.17 -5.64 -16.56
CA ALA A 80 1.75 -5.98 -16.67
C ALA A 80 0.84 -4.75 -16.47
N ILE A 81 1.15 -3.90 -15.48
CA ILE A 81 0.43 -2.63 -15.25
C ILE A 81 0.53 -1.73 -16.49
N ASN A 82 1.72 -1.55 -17.07
CA ASN A 82 1.92 -0.75 -18.27
C ASN A 82 1.10 -1.29 -19.46
N ARG A 83 1.05 -2.62 -19.65
CA ARG A 83 0.22 -3.24 -20.70
C ARG A 83 -1.28 -3.06 -20.45
N ALA A 84 -1.73 -3.12 -19.20
CA ALA A 84 -3.13 -2.91 -18.85
C ALA A 84 -3.54 -1.44 -19.10
N GLN A 85 -2.66 -0.50 -18.74
CA GLN A 85 -2.89 0.94 -18.94
C GLN A 85 -2.86 1.36 -20.41
N SER A 86 -2.06 0.71 -21.25
CA SER A 86 -2.01 1.04 -22.68
C SER A 86 -3.29 0.69 -23.44
N ARG A 87 -4.19 -0.13 -22.84
CA ARG A 87 -5.47 -0.57 -23.43
C ARG A 87 -5.36 -1.23 -24.80
N VAL A 88 -4.19 -1.77 -25.13
CA VAL A 88 -3.93 -2.45 -26.40
C VAL A 88 -4.44 -3.90 -26.38
N LEU A 89 -4.64 -4.46 -25.19
CA LEU A 89 -5.16 -5.82 -25.03
C LEU A 89 -6.68 -5.83 -25.24
N SER A 90 -7.15 -6.73 -26.09
CA SER A 90 -8.58 -7.00 -26.24
C SER A 90 -9.11 -7.69 -24.97
N PRO A 91 -10.20 -7.20 -24.35
CA PRO A 91 -10.84 -7.91 -23.26
C PRO A 91 -11.27 -9.31 -23.71
N SER A 92 -11.07 -10.31 -22.86
CA SER A 92 -11.61 -11.66 -23.04
C SER A 92 -12.44 -12.06 -21.82
N SER A 93 -13.43 -12.92 -22.03
CA SER A 93 -14.20 -13.49 -20.93
C SER A 93 -13.37 -14.51 -20.14
N VAL A 94 -13.72 -14.75 -18.88
CA VAL A 94 -13.07 -15.75 -18.03
C VAL A 94 -13.25 -17.15 -18.64
N GLU A 95 -14.39 -17.42 -19.27
CA GLU A 95 -14.73 -18.66 -19.96
C GLU A 95 -13.84 -18.90 -21.18
N GLU A 96 -13.62 -17.88 -22.01
CA GLU A 96 -12.69 -17.95 -23.15
C GLU A 96 -11.27 -18.20 -22.71
N LEU A 97 -10.79 -17.48 -21.70
CA LEU A 97 -9.43 -17.66 -21.16
C LEU A 97 -9.24 -19.07 -20.57
N ARG A 98 -10.23 -19.59 -19.85
CA ARG A 98 -10.20 -20.98 -19.33
C ARG A 98 -10.12 -22.00 -20.46
N ARG A 99 -10.87 -21.80 -21.54
CA ARG A 99 -10.85 -22.69 -22.71
C ARG A 99 -9.50 -22.64 -23.42
N GLU A 100 -8.93 -21.45 -23.61
CA GLU A 100 -7.61 -21.26 -24.24
C GLU A 100 -6.48 -21.90 -23.43
N LEU A 101 -6.54 -21.80 -22.10
CA LEU A 101 -5.54 -22.38 -21.20
C LEU A 101 -5.76 -23.87 -20.91
N GLY A 102 -6.79 -24.50 -21.48
CA GLY A 102 -7.12 -25.91 -21.22
C GLY A 102 -7.61 -26.20 -19.80
N LEU A 103 -8.08 -25.18 -19.07
CA LEU A 103 -8.53 -25.27 -17.67
C LEU A 103 -10.05 -25.57 -17.55
N GLY A 104 -10.56 -26.41 -18.45
CA GLY A 104 -11.99 -26.50 -18.74
C GLY A 104 -12.54 -27.90 -18.90
N GLU A 105 -12.22 -28.84 -18.01
CA GLU A 105 -13.07 -30.01 -17.79
C GLU A 105 -13.20 -30.27 -16.29
N LYS A 106 -14.41 -30.08 -15.76
CA LYS A 106 -14.86 -30.88 -14.63
C LYS A 106 -15.27 -32.22 -15.21
N GLU A 107 -14.44 -33.24 -15.04
CA GLU A 107 -14.91 -34.62 -15.09
C GLU A 107 -16.13 -34.75 -14.15
N LYS A 108 -17.15 -35.43 -14.64
CA LYS A 108 -18.44 -35.66 -13.98
C LYS A 108 -18.29 -36.52 -12.73
#